data_AF-A0A2T0RGF9-F1
#
_entry.id   AF-A0A2T0RGF9-F1
#
_cell.length_a   1.000
_cell.length_b   1.000
_cell.length_c   1.000
_cell.angle_alpha   90.00
_cell.angle_beta   90.00
_cell.angle_gamma   90.00
#
_symmetry.space_group_name_H-M   'P 1'
#
loop_
_entity.id
_entity.type
_entity.pdbx_description
1 polymer ?
#
loop_
_entity_poly.entity_id
_entity_poly.type
_entity_poly.pdbx_seq_one_letter_code
_entity_poly.pdbx_strand_id
1 'polypeptide(L)'
;MIARRLRLVWPLAATAALLLAPAACAAVPPGPPAEVPDGDPARGERLIATYGCGSCHTVPGVKGANGLVGPPLTKFGSRSYIAGNWSTAGRTCSTG
;
A
#
# COMPACT_ATOMS: atom_id res chain seq x y z
N MET A 1 19.99 -30.02 -42.64
CA MET A 1 18.61 -29.50 -42.72
C MET A 1 17.99 -29.14 -41.37
N ILE A 2 18.43 -29.76 -40.25
CA ILE A 2 17.94 -29.51 -38.87
C ILE A 2 18.27 -28.09 -38.34
N ALA A 3 19.48 -27.58 -38.61
CA ALA A 3 19.91 -26.25 -38.15
C ALA A 3 19.14 -25.06 -38.78
N ARG A 4 18.57 -25.22 -39.98
CA ARG A 4 17.76 -24.19 -40.65
C ARG A 4 16.33 -24.13 -40.10
N ARG A 5 15.80 -25.28 -39.65
CA ARG A 5 14.49 -25.38 -38.99
C ARG A 5 14.54 -24.73 -37.60
N LEU A 6 15.64 -24.92 -36.86
CA LEU A 6 15.84 -24.28 -35.55
C LEU A 6 15.91 -22.75 -35.62
N ARG A 7 16.47 -22.20 -36.70
CA ARG A 7 16.56 -20.75 -36.94
C ARG A 7 15.23 -20.09 -37.32
N LEU A 8 14.28 -20.84 -37.91
CA LEU A 8 12.95 -20.32 -38.27
C LEU A 8 11.91 -20.48 -37.15
N VAL A 9 12.06 -21.47 -36.26
CA VAL A 9 11.13 -21.66 -35.14
C VAL A 9 11.38 -20.72 -33.96
N TRP A 10 12.61 -20.23 -33.82
CA TRP A 10 12.98 -19.30 -32.75
C TRP A 10 12.27 -17.93 -32.81
N PRO A 11 12.18 -17.23 -33.97
CA PRO A 11 11.42 -15.98 -34.04
C PRO A 11 9.92 -16.19 -33.83
N LEU A 12 9.36 -17.34 -34.24
CA LEU A 12 7.95 -17.68 -34.03
C LEU A 12 7.63 -17.97 -32.55
N ALA A 13 8.54 -18.61 -31.83
CA ALA A 13 8.40 -18.82 -30.40
C ALA A 13 8.52 -17.50 -29.61
N ALA A 14 9.41 -16.60 -30.03
CA ALA A 14 9.59 -15.30 -29.41
C ALA A 14 8.38 -14.36 -29.60
N THR A 15 7.77 -14.37 -30.80
CA THR A 15 6.54 -13.59 -31.03
C THR A 15 5.34 -14.15 -30.29
N ALA A 16 5.21 -15.48 -30.19
CA ALA A 16 4.17 -16.11 -29.39
C ALA A 16 4.31 -15.76 -27.90
N ALA A 17 5.52 -15.81 -27.34
CA ALA A 17 5.78 -15.41 -25.96
C ALA A 17 5.44 -13.93 -25.69
N LEU A 18 5.73 -13.04 -26.65
CA LEU A 18 5.40 -11.61 -26.55
C LEU A 18 3.88 -11.35 -26.59
N LEU A 19 3.13 -12.13 -27.37
CA LEU A 19 1.68 -12.01 -27.48
C LEU A 19 0.92 -12.56 -26.25
N LEU A 20 1.50 -13.49 -25.49
CA LEU A 20 0.89 -14.06 -24.27
C LEU A 20 1.19 -13.26 -22.99
N ALA A 21 1.94 -12.16 -23.06
CA ALA A 21 2.35 -11.36 -21.91
C ALA A 21 1.29 -10.46 -21.22
N PRO A 22 0.10 -10.11 -21.77
CA PRO A 22 -0.69 -9.03 -21.18
C PRO A 22 -1.42 -9.42 -19.88
N ALA A 23 -1.47 -10.69 -19.49
CA ALA A 23 -2.19 -11.15 -18.30
C ALA A 23 -1.46 -10.86 -16.97
N ALA A 24 -0.19 -10.45 -17.00
CA ALA A 24 0.61 -10.22 -15.80
C ALA A 24 0.42 -8.83 -15.16
N CYS A 25 -0.34 -7.92 -15.79
CA CYS A 25 -0.61 -6.57 -15.27
C CYS A 25 -1.87 -6.46 -14.41
N ALA A 26 -2.38 -7.56 -13.86
CA ALA A 26 -3.56 -7.49 -13.00
C ALA A 26 -3.19 -6.78 -11.67
N ALA A 27 -3.88 -5.68 -11.38
CA ALA A 27 -3.73 -4.95 -10.13
C ALA A 27 -4.11 -5.85 -8.95
N VAL A 28 -3.23 -5.94 -7.96
CA VAL A 28 -3.52 -6.64 -6.70
C VAL A 28 -4.68 -5.91 -6.01
N PRO A 29 -5.78 -6.60 -5.67
CA PRO A 29 -6.87 -5.96 -4.94
C PRO A 29 -6.35 -5.43 -3.60
N PRO A 30 -6.86 -4.29 -3.12
CA PRO A 30 -6.42 -3.72 -1.85
C PRO A 30 -6.59 -4.78 -0.75
N GLY A 31 -5.49 -5.10 -0.07
CA GLY A 31 -5.51 -6.00 1.07
C GLY A 31 -6.38 -5.43 2.22
N PRO A 32 -6.69 -6.25 3.23
CA PRO A 32 -7.34 -5.76 4.43
C PRO A 32 -6.55 -4.58 5.04
N PRO A 33 -7.22 -3.67 5.78
CA PRO A 33 -6.55 -2.58 6.46
C PRO A 33 -5.33 -3.10 7.22
N ALA A 34 -4.21 -2.37 7.13
CA ALA A 34 -2.99 -2.79 7.81
C ALA A 34 -3.24 -2.83 9.32
N GLU A 35 -3.20 -4.04 9.88
CA GLU A 35 -3.21 -4.24 11.32
C GLU A 35 -1.80 -4.03 11.85
N VAL A 36 -1.70 -3.27 12.94
CA VAL A 36 -0.45 -3.10 13.67
C VAL A 36 -0.39 -4.22 14.70
N PRO A 37 0.60 -5.14 14.64
CA PRO A 37 0.77 -6.15 15.68
C PRO A 37 0.82 -5.50 17.06
N ASP A 38 0.09 -6.06 18.01
CA ASP A 38 -0.04 -5.56 19.38
C ASP A 38 -0.65 -4.13 19.50
N GLY A 39 -1.30 -3.65 18.44
CA GLY A 39 -2.01 -2.37 18.45
C GLY A 39 -3.27 -2.43 19.31
N ASP A 40 -3.38 -1.51 20.28
CA ASP A 40 -4.61 -1.29 21.07
C ASP A 40 -5.22 0.08 20.71
N PRO A 41 -6.35 0.11 19.98
CA PRO A 41 -7.04 1.36 19.62
C PRO A 41 -7.47 2.19 20.82
N ALA A 42 -7.90 1.56 21.92
CA ALA A 42 -8.34 2.26 23.12
C ALA A 42 -7.16 2.92 23.84
N ARG A 43 -6.00 2.26 23.86
CA ARG A 43 -4.74 2.90 24.29
C ARG A 43 -4.37 4.06 23.38
N GLY A 44 -4.49 3.89 22.06
CA GLY A 44 -4.23 4.94 21.08
C GLY A 44 -5.07 6.20 21.32
N GLU A 45 -6.38 6.05 21.54
CA GLU A 45 -7.28 7.16 21.87
C GLU A 45 -6.81 7.93 23.11
N ARG A 46 -6.45 7.22 24.20
CA ARG A 46 -5.94 7.87 25.41
C ARG A 46 -4.66 8.66 25.15
N LEU A 47 -3.72 8.09 24.40
CA LEU A 47 -2.45 8.76 24.07
C LEU A 47 -2.65 10.01 23.22
N ILE A 48 -3.61 10.00 22.29
CA ILE A 48 -3.96 11.18 21.47
C ILE A 48 -4.40 12.34 22.36
N ALA A 49 -5.19 12.06 23.40
CA ALA A 49 -5.57 13.05 24.39
C ALA A 49 -4.39 13.49 25.25
N THR A 50 -3.59 12.54 25.76
CA THR A 50 -2.43 12.81 26.63
C THR A 50 -1.37 13.69 25.95
N TYR A 51 -1.06 13.43 24.68
CA TYR A 51 -0.07 14.20 23.92
C TYR A 51 -0.67 15.43 23.24
N GLY A 52 -1.97 15.69 23.39
CA GLY A 52 -2.62 16.89 22.88
C GLY A 52 -2.70 16.96 21.36
N CYS A 53 -2.63 15.83 20.63
CA CYS A 53 -2.66 15.84 19.15
C CYS A 53 -3.94 16.50 18.61
N GLY A 54 -5.05 16.35 19.35
CA GLY A 54 -6.35 16.95 19.03
C GLY A 54 -6.40 18.49 19.06
N SER A 55 -5.41 19.14 19.67
CA SER A 55 -5.29 20.61 19.66
C SER A 55 -5.01 21.17 18.26
N CYS A 56 -4.24 20.41 17.46
CA CYS A 56 -3.89 20.80 16.11
C CYS A 56 -4.68 20.04 15.05
N HIS A 57 -5.00 18.76 15.29
CA HIS A 57 -5.57 17.87 14.28
C HIS A 57 -6.99 17.42 14.59
N THR A 58 -7.77 17.22 13.53
CA THR A 58 -9.05 16.51 13.61
C THR A 58 -8.80 15.01 13.58
N VAL A 59 -9.31 14.29 14.59
CA VAL A 59 -9.20 12.83 14.70
C VAL A 59 -10.58 12.21 14.93
N PRO A 60 -11.17 11.54 13.91
CA PRO A 60 -12.46 10.88 14.06
C PRO A 60 -12.45 9.83 15.17
N GLY A 61 -13.50 9.81 15.99
CA GLY A 61 -13.65 8.84 17.08
C GLY A 61 -12.95 9.24 18.38
N VAL A 62 -12.12 10.29 18.41
CA VAL A 62 -11.48 10.79 19.63
C VAL A 62 -12.19 12.05 20.11
N LYS A 63 -12.71 12.02 21.34
CA LYS A 63 -13.45 13.15 21.92
C LYS A 63 -12.56 14.39 22.03
N GLY A 64 -13.04 15.52 21.50
CA GLY A 64 -12.37 16.82 21.58
C GLY A 64 -11.22 17.03 20.57
N ALA A 65 -10.90 16.04 19.74
CA ALA A 65 -9.88 16.17 18.71
C ALA A 65 -10.46 16.76 17.41
N ASN A 66 -10.75 18.06 17.43
CA ASN A 66 -11.33 18.82 16.30
C ASN A 66 -10.41 19.96 15.82
N GLY A 67 -9.10 19.87 16.08
CA GLY A 67 -8.14 20.88 15.68
C GLY A 67 -8.07 21.04 14.15
N LEU A 68 -7.87 22.28 13.70
CA LEU A 68 -7.80 22.65 12.28
C LEU A 68 -6.49 23.33 11.89
N VAL A 69 -5.54 23.44 12.82
CA VAL A 69 -4.21 24.01 12.57
C VAL A 69 -3.40 23.09 11.67
N GLY A 70 -3.48 21.78 11.93
CA GLY A 70 -2.88 20.73 11.13
C GLY A 70 -3.92 20.04 10.22
N PRO A 71 -3.46 19.32 9.19
CA PRO A 71 -4.35 18.56 8.32
C PRO A 71 -5.09 17.46 9.11
N PRO A 72 -6.29 17.05 8.70
CA PRO A 72 -7.03 16.00 9.39
C PRO A 72 -6.29 14.65 9.34
N LEU A 73 -6.40 13.85 10.41
CA LEU A 73 -5.90 12.48 10.48
C LEU A 73 -6.96 11.45 10.06
N THR A 74 -7.94 11.88 9.27
CA THR A 74 -8.91 11.00 8.62
C THR A 74 -8.18 9.97 7.75
N LYS A 75 -8.60 8.70 7.90
CA LYS A 75 -8.03 7.55 7.17
C LYS A 75 -6.50 7.46 7.24
N PHE A 76 -5.90 7.87 8.36
CA PHE A 76 -4.44 7.91 8.48
C PHE A 76 -3.78 6.54 8.28
N GLY A 77 -4.41 5.47 8.78
CA GLY A 77 -3.90 4.09 8.62
C GLY A 77 -3.90 3.55 7.18
N SER A 78 -4.60 4.20 6.25
CA SER A 78 -4.61 3.79 4.84
C SER A 78 -3.67 4.63 3.96
N ARG A 79 -2.83 5.49 4.56
CA ARG A 79 -1.92 6.35 3.80
C ARG A 79 -0.62 5.63 3.49
N SER A 80 -0.29 5.52 2.20
CA SER A 80 0.95 4.90 1.73
C SER A 80 2.20 5.75 1.96
N TYR A 81 2.04 7.06 2.22
CA TYR A 81 3.11 8.02 2.39
C TYR A 81 2.83 8.96 3.56
N ILE A 82 3.75 9.02 4.51
CA ILE A 82 3.61 9.77 5.75
C ILE A 82 4.93 10.48 6.02
N ALA A 83 4.89 11.81 6.19
CA ALA A 83 6.05 12.63 6.56
C ALA A 83 7.31 12.43 5.68
N GLY A 84 7.13 12.22 4.37
CA GLY A 84 8.27 12.03 3.47
C GLY A 84 8.72 10.56 3.31
N ASN A 85 8.04 9.61 3.96
CA ASN A 85 8.44 8.21 3.93
C ASN A 85 7.27 7.28 3.57
N TRP A 86 7.59 6.18 2.90
CA TRP A 86 6.62 5.13 2.61
C TRP A 86 6.19 4.44 3.90
N SER A 87 4.88 4.29 4.08
CA SER A 87 4.33 3.54 5.20
C SER A 87 4.71 2.07 5.06
N THR A 88 5.24 1.50 6.12
CA THR A 88 5.65 0.08 6.17
C THR A 88 4.47 -0.89 6.03
N ALA A 89 3.26 -0.41 6.28
CA ALA A 89 1.97 -1.06 6.01
C ALA A 89 1.75 -1.42 4.52
N GLY A 90 2.42 -0.72 3.59
CA GLY A 90 2.34 -0.97 2.15
C GLY A 90 3.38 -1.95 1.60
N ARG A 91 4.16 -2.64 2.44
CA ARG A 91 5.24 -3.55 2.01
C ARG A 91 4.77 -4.94 1.55
N THR A 92 3.56 -5.07 1.02
CA THR A 92 3.15 -6.26 0.27
C THR A 92 3.48 -6.09 -1.21
N CYS A 93 4.74 -5.83 -1.52
CA CYS A 93 5.32 -6.33 -2.76
C CYS A 93 6.42 -7.29 -2.31
N SER A 94 5.99 -8.43 -1.76
CA SER A 94 6.89 -9.53 -1.49
C SER A 94 7.41 -10.00 -2.84
N THR A 95 8.69 -9.77 -3.05
CA THR A 95 9.50 -10.40 -4.07
C THR A 95 9.20 -11.90 -4.06
N GLY A 96 8.69 -12.40 -5.19
CA GLY A 96 8.56 -13.81 -5.54
C GLY A 96 8.95 -13.94 -7.00
#